data_AF-A0A1V6K8I8-F1
#
_entry.id   AF-A0A1V6K8I8-F1
#
_cell.length_a   1.000
_cell.length_b   1.000
_cell.length_c   1.000
_cell.angle_alpha   90.00
_cell.angle_beta   90.00
_cell.angle_gamma   90.00
#
_symmetry.space_group_name_H-M   'P 1'
#
loop_
_entity.id
_entity.type
_entity.pdbx_description
1 polymer ?
#
loop_
_entity_poly.entity_id
_entity_poly.type
_entity_poly.pdbx_seq_one_letter_code
_entity_poly.pdbx_strand_id
1 'polypeptide(L)'
;MLHFRDRTDPPSKKYWDWAGSFGILWGLVGLVAQPLLGLWYMYSIFSHQNQAFTNIMTGPRAWEMLMMIGLLSLLIVTVSVYFIERRERLLVRLGRHDIRNLFRAFAIVAAVAGLVLVQPAWLGGIMQFDPGTWANPLGLMYYKHIAILVLVAIGTIIIGIDLLVLREHRDKEWGNLSRASWMAALIAGVLGSWIVIIMGYVRESARSPWLFYGIVPVPGGQTYPTPVPPFQIFVVWMIGLGLAFAVFWFTSRVTSYHPEREEEV
;
A
#
# COMPACT_ATOMS: atom_id res chain seq x y z
N MET A 1 17.08 -7.82 -19.80
CA MET A 1 17.04 -8.80 -18.68
C MET A 1 17.67 -8.15 -17.47
N LEU A 2 16.89 -7.84 -16.43
CA LEU A 2 17.41 -7.23 -15.20
C LEU A 2 18.42 -8.21 -14.56
N HIS A 3 19.66 -7.78 -14.35
CA HIS A 3 20.78 -8.58 -13.80
C HIS A 3 20.61 -8.91 -12.29
N PHE A 4 19.38 -9.11 -11.83
CA PHE A 4 19.07 -9.50 -10.45
C PHE A 4 19.53 -10.93 -10.11
N ARG A 5 20.09 -11.67 -11.08
CA ARG A 5 20.48 -13.08 -10.98
C ARG A 5 21.97 -13.33 -10.82
N ASP A 6 22.83 -12.31 -10.88
CA ASP A 6 24.30 -12.51 -10.95
C ASP A 6 24.95 -12.93 -9.62
N ARG A 7 24.26 -12.73 -8.48
CA ARG A 7 24.77 -13.13 -7.15
C ARG A 7 23.98 -14.29 -6.56
N THR A 8 24.40 -15.50 -6.93
CA THR A 8 23.86 -16.76 -6.36
C THR A 8 24.58 -17.19 -5.08
N ASP A 9 25.63 -16.47 -4.69
CA ASP A 9 26.46 -16.77 -3.54
C ASP A 9 25.63 -16.69 -2.23
N PRO A 10 25.87 -17.63 -1.30
CA PRO A 10 25.17 -17.64 -0.01
C PRO A 10 25.22 -16.30 0.77
N PRO A 11 26.36 -15.57 0.86
CA PRO A 11 26.39 -14.31 1.61
C PRO A 11 25.57 -13.20 0.95
N SER A 12 25.57 -13.05 -0.37
CA SER A 12 24.74 -12.04 -1.03
C SER A 12 23.25 -12.33 -0.91
N LYS A 13 22.84 -13.61 -1.00
CA LYS A 13 21.44 -14.00 -0.74
C LYS A 13 20.99 -13.62 0.66
N LYS A 14 21.86 -13.83 1.66
CA LYS A 14 21.60 -13.44 3.04
C LYS A 14 21.43 -11.92 3.18
N TYR A 15 22.31 -11.16 2.56
CA TYR A 15 22.27 -9.69 2.60
C TYR A 15 21.00 -9.11 1.97
N TRP A 16 20.62 -9.56 0.77
CA TRP A 16 19.45 -9.03 0.07
C TRP A 16 18.13 -9.46 0.72
N ASP A 17 18.10 -10.64 1.32
CA ASP A 17 16.99 -11.06 2.17
C ASP A 17 16.88 -10.12 3.40
N TRP A 18 17.99 -9.76 4.02
CA TRP A 18 18.06 -8.77 5.10
C TRP A 18 17.55 -7.40 4.71
N ALA A 19 18.03 -6.86 3.61
CA ALA A 19 17.57 -5.58 3.10
C ALA A 19 16.05 -5.61 2.80
N GLY A 20 15.57 -6.68 2.16
CA GLY A 20 14.14 -6.84 1.85
C GLY A 20 13.26 -6.95 3.10
N SER A 21 13.67 -7.75 4.09
CA SER A 21 12.94 -7.87 5.34
C SER A 21 12.89 -6.56 6.13
N PHE A 22 14.01 -5.84 6.15
CA PHE A 22 14.09 -4.54 6.79
C PHE A 22 13.18 -3.51 6.10
N GLY A 23 13.19 -3.47 4.77
CA GLY A 23 12.30 -2.62 3.98
C GLY A 23 10.82 -2.91 4.23
N ILE A 24 10.43 -4.19 4.24
CA ILE A 24 9.04 -4.58 4.53
C ILE A 24 8.64 -4.25 5.97
N LEU A 25 9.53 -4.41 6.95
CA LEU A 25 9.24 -4.04 8.34
C LEU A 25 8.97 -2.53 8.47
N TRP A 26 9.81 -1.68 7.87
CA TRP A 26 9.57 -0.23 7.84
C TRP A 26 8.31 0.13 7.06
N GLY A 27 8.05 -0.56 5.95
CA GLY A 27 6.81 -0.42 5.20
C GLY A 27 5.59 -0.76 6.06
N LEU A 28 5.66 -1.81 6.88
CA LEU A 28 4.58 -2.21 7.79
C LEU A 28 4.36 -1.18 8.91
N VAL A 29 5.43 -0.62 9.48
CA VAL A 29 5.35 0.49 10.44
C VAL A 29 4.64 1.69 9.81
N GLY A 30 5.05 2.08 8.60
CA GLY A 30 4.39 3.15 7.84
C GLY A 30 2.92 2.84 7.56
N LEU A 31 2.61 1.59 7.23
CA LEU A 31 1.26 1.11 6.93
C LEU A 31 0.33 1.08 8.15
N VAL A 32 0.88 0.88 9.36
CA VAL A 32 0.13 1.02 10.62
C VAL A 32 -0.10 2.50 10.96
N ALA A 33 0.91 3.34 10.74
CA ALA A 33 0.81 4.78 10.99
C ALA A 33 -0.14 5.48 9.99
N GLN A 34 -0.14 5.06 8.73
CA GLN A 34 -0.85 5.73 7.65
C GLN A 34 -2.36 5.87 7.88
N PRO A 35 -3.12 4.85 8.32
CA PRO A 35 -4.55 5.01 8.61
C PRO A 35 -4.83 5.99 9.76
N LEU A 36 -3.98 6.01 10.79
CA LEU A 36 -4.12 6.95 11.91
C LEU A 36 -3.90 8.39 11.46
N LEU A 37 -2.82 8.63 10.70
CA LEU A 37 -2.53 9.92 10.09
C LEU A 37 -3.60 10.31 9.06
N GLY A 38 -4.14 9.34 8.32
CA GLY A 38 -5.21 9.53 7.36
C GLY A 38 -6.52 9.97 8.04
N LEU A 39 -6.91 9.34 9.15
CA LEU A 39 -8.06 9.75 9.95
C LEU A 39 -7.90 11.18 10.48
N TRP A 40 -6.73 11.50 11.03
CA TRP A 40 -6.45 12.85 11.50
C TRP A 40 -6.48 13.87 10.36
N TYR A 41 -5.88 13.55 9.22
CA TYR A 41 -5.90 14.39 8.03
C TYR A 41 -7.33 14.65 7.53
N MET A 42 -8.17 13.61 7.45
CA MET A 42 -9.58 13.73 7.06
C MET A 42 -10.38 14.58 8.06
N TYR A 43 -10.14 14.41 9.36
CA TYR A 43 -10.75 15.24 10.40
C TYR A 43 -10.35 16.72 10.29
N SER A 44 -9.09 16.99 9.93
CA SER A 44 -8.60 18.35 9.69
C SER A 44 -9.31 19.00 8.49
N ILE A 45 -9.46 18.27 7.38
CA ILE A 45 -10.20 18.78 6.22
C ILE A 45 -11.67 19.00 6.57
N PHE A 46 -12.30 18.07 7.30
CA PHE A 46 -13.69 18.21 7.72
C PHE A 46 -13.92 19.49 8.55
N SER A 47 -13.03 19.78 9.49
CA SER A 47 -13.15 20.94 10.39
C SER A 47 -12.83 22.28 9.73
N HIS A 48 -11.94 22.32 8.74
CA HIS A 48 -11.50 23.58 8.11
C HIS A 48 -12.08 23.82 6.71
N GLN A 49 -12.45 22.76 5.98
CA GLN A 49 -12.88 22.77 4.58
C GLN A 49 -13.91 21.66 4.31
N ASN A 50 -15.08 21.75 4.95
CA ASN A 50 -16.11 20.72 4.86
C ASN A 50 -16.55 20.43 3.41
N GLN A 51 -16.53 21.42 2.52
CA GLN A 51 -16.85 21.21 1.10
C GLN A 51 -15.85 20.28 0.40
N ALA A 52 -14.55 20.43 0.67
CA ALA A 52 -13.53 19.53 0.13
C ALA A 52 -13.69 18.10 0.70
N PHE A 53 -14.05 17.99 1.98
CA PHE A 53 -14.35 16.70 2.61
C PHE A 53 -15.53 16.00 1.93
N THR A 54 -16.65 16.70 1.74
CA THR A 54 -17.83 16.17 1.05
C THR A 54 -17.48 15.73 -0.37
N ASN A 55 -16.71 16.52 -1.12
CA ASN A 55 -16.29 16.16 -2.47
C ASN A 55 -15.46 14.87 -2.54
N ILE A 56 -14.52 14.69 -1.61
CA ILE A 56 -13.64 13.51 -1.54
C ILE A 56 -14.37 12.27 -1.01
N MET A 57 -15.27 12.43 -0.04
CA MET A 57 -15.85 11.28 0.66
C MET A 57 -17.17 10.83 0.04
N THR A 58 -17.97 11.77 -0.44
CA THR A 58 -19.36 11.53 -0.85
C THR A 58 -19.72 12.14 -2.20
N GLY A 59 -18.83 12.96 -2.77
CA GLY A 59 -19.09 13.70 -4.00
C GLY A 59 -18.57 12.99 -5.25
N PRO A 60 -18.50 13.72 -6.38
CA PRO A 60 -18.07 13.19 -7.67
C PRO A 60 -16.64 12.62 -7.69
N ARG A 61 -15.83 12.94 -6.67
CA ARG A 61 -14.42 12.51 -6.53
C ARG A 61 -14.24 11.35 -5.55
N ALA A 62 -15.33 10.81 -4.99
CA ALA A 62 -15.28 9.70 -4.05
C ALA A 62 -14.68 8.40 -4.62
N TRP A 63 -14.74 8.20 -5.94
CA TRP A 63 -14.09 7.09 -6.61
C TRP A 63 -12.57 7.08 -6.42
N GLU A 64 -11.94 8.26 -6.30
CA GLU A 64 -10.50 8.42 -6.12
C GLU A 64 -10.08 7.92 -4.72
N MET A 65 -10.86 8.26 -3.71
CA MET A 65 -10.69 7.75 -2.35
C MET A 65 -10.96 6.24 -2.26
N LEU A 66 -11.94 5.73 -3.02
CA LEU A 66 -12.21 4.28 -3.09
C LEU A 66 -11.08 3.50 -3.76
N MET A 67 -10.44 4.05 -4.79
CA MET A 67 -9.24 3.44 -5.35
C MET A 67 -8.09 3.44 -4.35
N MET A 68 -7.86 4.56 -3.64
CA MET A 68 -6.81 4.69 -2.62
C MET A 68 -6.99 3.65 -1.49
N ILE A 69 -8.19 3.57 -0.93
CA ILE A 69 -8.51 2.61 0.15
C ILE A 69 -8.44 1.15 -0.37
N GLY A 70 -8.79 0.92 -1.65
CA GLY A 70 -8.68 -0.37 -2.31
C GLY A 70 -7.25 -0.85 -2.48
N LEU A 71 -6.35 0.03 -2.93
CA LEU A 71 -4.93 -0.26 -3.00
C LEU A 71 -4.32 -0.48 -1.61
N LEU A 72 -4.72 0.32 -0.61
CA LEU A 72 -4.28 0.13 0.77
C LEU A 72 -4.71 -1.24 1.31
N SER A 73 -5.97 -1.61 1.10
CA SER A 73 -6.48 -2.94 1.45
C SER A 73 -5.67 -4.06 0.79
N LEU A 74 -5.42 -3.96 -0.52
CA LEU A 74 -4.63 -4.94 -1.26
C LEU A 74 -3.17 -5.01 -0.78
N LEU A 75 -2.58 -3.87 -0.44
CA LEU A 75 -1.24 -3.78 0.13
C LEU A 75 -1.17 -4.51 1.47
N ILE A 76 -2.15 -4.30 2.35
CA ILE A 76 -2.22 -4.97 3.66
C ILE A 76 -2.30 -6.48 3.50
N VAL A 77 -3.15 -6.97 2.59
CA VAL A 77 -3.26 -8.40 2.29
C VAL A 77 -1.94 -8.94 1.73
N THR A 78 -1.30 -8.22 0.81
CA THR A 78 -0.02 -8.62 0.20
C THR A 78 1.08 -8.73 1.24
N VAL A 79 1.19 -7.73 2.14
CA VAL A 79 2.15 -7.76 3.25
C VAL A 79 1.83 -8.89 4.23
N SER A 80 0.54 -9.16 4.50
CA SER A 80 0.14 -10.30 5.35
C SER A 80 0.58 -11.63 4.75
N VAL A 81 0.42 -11.81 3.43
CA VAL A 81 0.90 -13.01 2.71
C VAL A 81 2.43 -13.13 2.79
N TYR A 82 3.16 -12.02 2.64
CA TYR A 82 4.61 -12.01 2.82
C TYR A 82 5.03 -12.58 4.18
N PHE A 83 4.39 -12.13 5.26
CA PHE A 83 4.69 -12.61 6.61
C PHE A 83 4.25 -14.06 6.81
N ILE A 84 3.08 -14.48 6.32
CA ILE A 84 2.65 -15.89 6.38
C ILE A 84 3.67 -16.80 5.72
N GLU A 85 4.03 -16.53 4.47
CA GLU A 85 4.94 -17.38 3.69
C GLU A 85 6.35 -17.45 4.30
N ARG A 86 6.85 -16.31 4.76
CA ARG A 86 8.16 -16.22 5.42
C ARG A 86 8.17 -16.95 6.76
N ARG A 87 7.06 -16.88 7.53
CA ARG A 87 6.98 -17.44 8.90
C ARG A 87 6.46 -18.87 8.95
N GLU A 88 5.72 -19.34 7.95
CA GLU A 88 5.22 -20.72 7.89
C GLU A 88 6.37 -21.72 7.95
N ARG A 89 7.48 -21.43 7.26
CA ARG A 89 8.69 -22.27 7.29
C ARG A 89 9.34 -22.33 8.68
N LEU A 90 9.42 -21.18 9.36
CA LEU A 90 9.94 -21.08 10.73
C LEU A 90 9.09 -21.84 11.74
N LEU A 91 7.78 -21.60 11.70
CA LEU A 91 6.84 -22.10 12.69
C LEU A 91 6.60 -23.61 12.54
N VAL A 92 6.64 -24.12 11.30
CA VAL A 92 6.64 -25.57 11.03
C VAL A 92 7.89 -26.22 11.64
N ARG A 93 9.07 -25.60 11.48
CA ARG A 93 10.32 -26.12 12.05
C ARG A 93 10.34 -26.11 13.57
N LEU A 94 9.71 -25.12 14.19
CA LEU A 94 9.58 -24.97 15.64
C LEU A 94 8.40 -25.75 16.24
N GLY A 95 7.61 -26.46 15.42
CA GLY A 95 6.46 -27.25 15.88
C GLY A 95 5.28 -26.42 16.43
N ARG A 96 5.30 -25.09 16.28
CA ARG A 96 4.28 -24.17 16.83
C ARG A 96 3.13 -23.96 15.86
N HIS A 97 2.23 -24.93 15.81
CA HIS A 97 1.07 -24.95 14.91
C HIS A 97 0.06 -23.84 15.20
N ASP A 98 -0.09 -23.42 16.45
CA ASP A 98 -1.06 -22.40 16.87
C ASP A 98 -0.76 -21.02 16.30
N ILE A 99 0.51 -20.60 16.35
CA ILE A 99 0.95 -19.31 15.81
C ILE A 99 0.75 -19.27 14.29
N ARG A 100 0.98 -20.40 13.60
CA ARG A 100 0.73 -20.49 12.15
C ARG A 100 -0.74 -20.26 11.82
N ASN A 101 -1.64 -20.90 12.57
CA ASN A 101 -3.09 -20.73 12.37
C ASN A 101 -3.52 -19.28 12.68
N LEU A 102 -2.90 -18.64 13.67
CA LEU A 102 -3.13 -17.24 13.99
C LEU A 102 -2.77 -16.30 12.83
N PHE A 103 -1.61 -16.47 12.20
CA PHE A 103 -1.22 -15.65 11.04
C PHE A 103 -2.17 -15.83 9.84
N ARG A 104 -2.63 -17.06 9.59
CA ARG A 104 -3.65 -17.31 8.55
C ARG A 104 -4.97 -16.65 8.87
N ALA A 105 -5.41 -16.72 10.14
CA ALA A 105 -6.60 -16.03 10.60
C ALA A 105 -6.46 -14.51 10.42
N PHE A 106 -5.30 -13.92 10.73
CA PHE A 106 -5.04 -12.50 10.51
C PHE A 106 -5.14 -12.10 9.04
N ALA A 107 -4.60 -12.89 8.09
CA ALA A 107 -4.76 -12.55 6.68
C ALA A 107 -6.22 -12.66 6.20
N ILE A 108 -6.99 -13.64 6.69
CA ILE A 108 -8.41 -13.75 6.36
C ILE A 108 -9.17 -12.55 6.91
N VAL A 109 -8.97 -12.21 8.18
CA VAL A 109 -9.62 -11.04 8.81
C VAL A 109 -9.19 -9.75 8.10
N ALA A 110 -7.92 -9.62 7.72
CA ALA A 110 -7.44 -8.47 6.98
C ALA A 110 -8.06 -8.37 5.58
N ALA A 111 -8.24 -9.49 4.88
CA ALA A 111 -8.92 -9.52 3.60
C ALA A 111 -10.40 -9.12 3.74
N VAL A 112 -11.11 -9.64 4.75
CA VAL A 112 -12.51 -9.29 5.02
C VAL A 112 -12.64 -7.81 5.39
N ALA A 113 -11.82 -7.29 6.31
CA ALA A 113 -11.80 -5.88 6.67
C ALA A 113 -11.46 -5.00 5.45
N GLY A 114 -10.51 -5.45 4.63
CA GLY A 114 -10.19 -4.83 3.35
C GLY A 114 -11.39 -4.73 2.41
N LEU A 115 -12.14 -5.81 2.23
CA LEU A 115 -13.35 -5.83 1.41
C LEU A 115 -14.41 -4.84 1.92
N VAL A 116 -14.58 -4.72 3.24
CA VAL A 116 -15.48 -3.72 3.86
C VAL A 116 -15.03 -2.30 3.51
N LEU A 117 -13.73 -2.02 3.51
CA LEU A 117 -13.20 -0.70 3.18
C LEU A 117 -13.45 -0.28 1.72
N VAL A 118 -13.29 -1.23 0.80
CA VAL A 118 -13.45 -1.00 -0.64
C VAL A 118 -14.92 -0.77 -1.04
N GLN A 119 -15.89 -1.15 -0.20
CA GLN A 119 -17.29 -0.96 -0.51
C GLN A 119 -17.62 0.53 -0.76
N PRO A 120 -18.20 0.90 -1.91
CA PRO A 120 -18.66 2.26 -2.12
C PRO A 120 -19.79 2.56 -1.12
N ALA A 121 -19.76 3.74 -0.52
CA ALA A 121 -20.81 4.16 0.41
C ALA A 121 -22.19 4.33 -0.25
N TRP A 122 -22.24 4.34 -1.60
CA TRP A 122 -23.42 4.68 -2.41
C TRP A 122 -23.65 3.70 -3.58
N LEU A 123 -23.62 2.40 -3.32
CA LEU A 123 -23.98 1.42 -4.34
C LEU A 123 -25.50 1.51 -4.61
N GLY A 124 -25.90 2.36 -5.57
CA GLY A 124 -27.30 2.56 -5.98
C GLY A 124 -28.00 3.82 -5.45
N GLY A 125 -27.30 4.74 -4.77
CA GLY A 125 -27.86 6.03 -4.35
C GLY A 125 -26.87 7.17 -4.54
N ILE A 126 -27.33 8.41 -4.73
CA ILE A 126 -26.45 9.57 -4.97
C ILE A 126 -26.23 10.37 -3.66
N MET A 127 -27.11 10.19 -2.65
CA MET A 127 -27.08 10.89 -1.37
C MET A 127 -27.36 9.97 -0.17
N GLN A 128 -26.95 10.41 1.02
CA GLN A 128 -27.01 9.64 2.28
C GLN A 128 -28.44 9.24 2.72
N PHE A 129 -29.48 9.87 2.16
CA PHE A 129 -30.90 9.60 2.45
C PHE A 129 -31.65 8.93 1.29
N ASP A 130 -30.93 8.47 0.28
CA ASP A 130 -31.53 7.76 -0.86
C ASP A 130 -31.99 6.35 -0.43
N PRO A 131 -33.21 5.90 -0.81
CA PRO A 131 -33.63 4.51 -0.60
C PRO A 131 -32.62 3.46 -1.10
N GLY A 132 -31.81 3.79 -2.11
CA GLY A 132 -30.72 2.95 -2.62
C GLY A 132 -29.60 2.68 -1.62
N THR A 133 -29.49 3.45 -0.53
CA THR A 133 -28.46 3.26 0.51
C THR A 133 -28.63 1.93 1.27
N TRP A 134 -29.84 1.35 1.29
CA TRP A 134 -30.09 0.02 1.86
C TRP A 134 -29.50 -1.13 1.04
N ALA A 135 -29.16 -0.89 -0.23
CA ALA A 135 -28.58 -1.92 -1.08
C ALA A 135 -27.14 -2.29 -0.69
N ASN A 136 -26.41 -1.40 0.00
CA ASN A 136 -25.05 -1.67 0.49
C ASN A 136 -24.81 -1.15 1.92
N PRO A 137 -25.30 -1.88 2.94
CA PRO A 137 -25.10 -1.49 4.34
C PRO A 137 -23.63 -1.53 4.77
N LEU A 138 -22.78 -2.34 4.12
CA LEU A 138 -21.34 -2.44 4.42
C LEU A 138 -20.56 -1.19 4.00
N GLY A 139 -21.11 -0.37 3.10
CA GLY A 139 -20.50 0.89 2.66
C GLY A 139 -20.56 2.01 3.69
N LEU A 140 -21.30 1.85 4.79
CA LEU A 140 -21.45 2.86 5.83
C LEU A 140 -20.11 3.21 6.48
N MET A 141 -19.90 4.50 6.73
CA MET A 141 -18.65 5.01 7.30
C MET A 141 -18.31 4.35 8.63
N TYR A 142 -19.28 4.04 9.49
CA TYR A 142 -19.04 3.39 10.78
C TYR A 142 -18.27 2.06 10.63
N TYR A 143 -18.67 1.20 9.69
CA TYR A 143 -18.00 -0.08 9.45
C TYR A 143 -16.58 0.09 8.90
N LYS A 144 -16.34 1.15 8.11
CA LYS A 144 -15.01 1.47 7.59
C LYS A 144 -14.04 1.87 8.70
N HIS A 145 -14.50 2.64 9.69
CA HIS A 145 -13.65 3.00 10.85
C HIS A 145 -13.29 1.75 11.66
N ILE A 146 -14.24 0.85 11.89
CA ILE A 146 -13.97 -0.44 12.56
C ILE A 146 -12.97 -1.27 11.76
N ALA A 147 -13.17 -1.39 10.44
CA ALA A 147 -12.26 -2.14 9.59
C ALA A 147 -10.84 -1.58 9.62
N ILE A 148 -10.66 -0.25 9.55
CA ILE A 148 -9.34 0.40 9.72
C ILE A 148 -8.71 0.03 11.07
N LEU A 149 -9.46 0.12 12.17
CA LEU A 149 -8.94 -0.21 13.50
C LEU A 149 -8.50 -1.68 13.60
N VAL A 150 -9.27 -2.60 13.02
CA VAL A 150 -8.92 -4.03 12.95
C VAL A 150 -7.61 -4.22 12.18
N LEU A 151 -7.44 -3.56 11.03
CA LEU A 151 -6.22 -3.66 10.23
C LEU A 151 -4.99 -3.07 10.95
N VAL A 152 -5.16 -1.93 11.62
CA VAL A 152 -4.10 -1.31 12.45
C VAL A 152 -3.71 -2.23 13.60
N ALA A 153 -4.68 -2.84 14.27
CA ALA A 153 -4.42 -3.79 15.36
C ALA A 153 -3.67 -5.03 14.86
N ILE A 154 -4.13 -5.63 13.75
CA ILE A 154 -3.44 -6.78 13.12
C ILE A 154 -2.01 -6.41 12.73
N GLY A 155 -1.81 -5.27 12.05
CA GLY A 155 -0.48 -4.82 11.65
C GLY A 155 0.44 -4.60 12.86
N THR A 156 -0.08 -4.00 13.93
CA THR A 156 0.67 -3.79 15.18
C THR A 156 1.05 -5.12 15.85
N ILE A 157 0.13 -6.09 15.90
CA ILE A 157 0.41 -7.42 16.45
C ILE A 157 1.45 -8.14 15.59
N ILE A 158 1.36 -8.06 14.26
CA ILE A 158 2.36 -8.65 13.35
C ILE A 158 3.73 -8.04 13.63
N ILE A 159 3.86 -6.71 13.74
CA ILE A 159 5.12 -6.05 14.11
C ILE A 159 5.63 -6.55 15.46
N GLY A 160 4.75 -6.61 16.47
CA GLY A 160 5.13 -7.05 17.81
C GLY A 160 5.68 -8.48 17.83
N ILE A 161 5.00 -9.41 17.17
CA ILE A 161 5.47 -10.78 17.01
C ILE A 161 6.79 -10.82 16.22
N ASP A 162 6.89 -10.01 15.16
CA ASP A 162 8.09 -9.93 14.33
C ASP A 162 9.32 -9.52 15.16
N LEU A 163 9.21 -8.44 15.93
CA LEU A 163 10.29 -7.94 16.77
C LEU A 163 10.68 -8.90 17.90
N LEU A 164 9.70 -9.58 18.52
CA LEU A 164 9.95 -10.51 19.62
C LEU A 164 10.58 -11.82 19.11
N VAL A 165 10.07 -12.39 18.01
CA VAL A 165 10.54 -13.68 17.47
C VAL A 165 11.88 -13.53 16.72
N LEU A 166 12.12 -12.39 16.06
CA LEU A 166 13.36 -12.14 15.30
C LEU A 166 14.61 -11.97 16.17
N ARG A 167 14.46 -11.69 17.47
CA ARG A 167 15.61 -11.50 18.35
C ARG A 167 16.39 -12.79 18.58
N GLU A 168 15.73 -13.94 18.55
CA GLU A 168 16.36 -15.23 18.90
C GLU A 168 16.91 -16.03 17.71
N HIS A 169 16.33 -15.90 16.51
CA HIS A 169 16.58 -16.83 15.40
C HIS A 169 17.14 -16.17 14.13
N ARG A 170 17.75 -14.98 14.27
CA ARG A 170 18.19 -14.14 13.15
C ARG A 170 19.13 -14.88 12.19
N ASP A 171 20.21 -15.51 12.64
CA ASP A 171 21.32 -15.83 11.73
C ASP A 171 21.19 -17.12 10.90
N LYS A 172 20.21 -17.98 11.20
CA LYS A 172 20.13 -19.33 10.61
C LYS A 172 19.30 -19.42 9.31
N GLU A 173 18.54 -18.39 8.96
CA GLU A 173 17.54 -18.49 7.88
C GLU A 173 17.64 -17.46 6.75
N TRP A 174 18.50 -16.46 6.89
CA TRP A 174 18.75 -15.51 5.82
C TRP A 174 19.17 -16.24 4.53
N GLY A 175 18.62 -15.81 3.40
CA GLY A 175 18.94 -16.30 2.07
C GLY A 175 18.06 -17.43 1.54
N ASN A 176 17.02 -17.85 2.28
CA ASN A 176 16.06 -18.87 1.86
C ASN A 176 14.62 -18.34 1.74
N LEU A 177 14.43 -17.29 0.94
CA LEU A 177 13.11 -16.70 0.71
C LEU A 177 12.24 -17.58 -0.23
N SER A 178 10.95 -17.73 0.08
CA SER A 178 10.01 -18.36 -0.85
C SER A 178 9.74 -17.45 -2.06
N ARG A 179 9.44 -18.03 -3.23
CA ARG A 179 9.06 -17.25 -4.43
C ARG A 179 7.84 -16.37 -4.17
N ALA A 180 6.89 -16.86 -3.39
CA ALA A 180 5.68 -16.13 -3.02
C ALA A 180 6.02 -14.92 -2.14
N SER A 181 6.87 -15.08 -1.12
CA SER A 181 7.34 -13.97 -0.28
C SER A 181 8.11 -12.93 -1.11
N TRP A 182 8.99 -13.35 -2.01
CA TRP A 182 9.70 -12.43 -2.90
C TRP A 182 8.75 -11.62 -3.79
N MET A 183 7.78 -12.29 -4.40
CA MET A 183 6.80 -11.65 -5.28
C MET A 183 5.86 -10.73 -4.49
N ALA A 184 5.46 -11.12 -3.28
CA ALA A 184 4.66 -10.28 -2.39
C ALA A 184 5.41 -9.00 -2.00
N ALA A 185 6.71 -9.07 -1.71
CA ALA A 185 7.51 -7.88 -1.42
C ALA A 185 7.58 -6.91 -2.61
N LEU A 186 7.74 -7.43 -3.83
CA LEU A 186 7.73 -6.61 -5.05
C LEU A 186 6.36 -5.97 -5.30
N ILE A 187 5.28 -6.76 -5.21
CA ILE A 187 3.91 -6.26 -5.36
C ILE A 187 3.63 -5.19 -4.31
N ALA A 188 4.06 -5.38 -3.06
CA ALA A 188 3.89 -4.39 -2.01
C ALA A 188 4.57 -3.06 -2.34
N GLY A 189 5.78 -3.08 -2.90
CA GLY A 189 6.47 -1.86 -3.36
C GLY A 189 5.72 -1.13 -4.48
N VAL A 190 5.20 -1.87 -5.46
CA VAL A 190 4.40 -1.32 -6.56
C VAL A 190 3.09 -0.70 -6.04
N LEU A 191 2.38 -1.41 -5.17
CA LEU A 191 1.14 -0.93 -4.56
C LEU A 191 1.38 0.31 -3.70
N GLY A 192 2.43 0.31 -2.86
CA GLY A 192 2.81 1.46 -2.05
C GLY A 192 3.12 2.69 -2.90
N SER A 193 3.84 2.52 -4.02
CA SER A 193 4.12 3.60 -4.97
C SER A 193 2.83 4.17 -5.57
N TRP A 194 1.91 3.30 -5.97
CA TRP A 194 0.61 3.70 -6.50
C TRP A 194 -0.27 4.43 -5.48
N ILE A 195 -0.23 4.05 -4.20
CA ILE A 195 -0.95 4.75 -3.13
C ILE A 195 -0.48 6.20 -3.03
N VAL A 196 0.84 6.45 -3.05
CA VAL A 196 1.39 7.82 -2.99
C VAL A 196 0.90 8.66 -4.18
N ILE A 197 0.88 8.06 -5.38
CA ILE A 197 0.41 8.70 -6.60
C ILE A 197 -1.07 9.10 -6.49
N ILE A 198 -1.93 8.15 -6.14
CA ILE A 198 -3.38 8.40 -6.02
C ILE A 198 -3.64 9.40 -4.91
N MET A 199 -2.91 9.33 -3.79
CA MET A 199 -3.08 10.30 -2.70
C MET A 199 -2.69 11.73 -3.13
N GLY A 200 -1.62 11.90 -3.91
CA GLY A 200 -1.27 13.19 -4.49
C GLY A 200 -2.38 13.73 -5.38
N TYR A 201 -2.97 12.86 -6.21
CA TYR A 201 -4.08 13.20 -7.09
C TYR A 201 -5.37 13.58 -6.32
N VAL A 202 -5.75 12.81 -5.28
CA VAL A 202 -6.90 13.11 -4.40
C VAL A 202 -6.75 14.49 -3.74
N ARG A 203 -5.53 14.84 -3.31
CA ARG A 203 -5.26 16.14 -2.67
C ARG A 203 -5.44 17.30 -3.65
N GLU A 204 -4.96 17.13 -4.88
CA GLU A 204 -5.07 18.18 -5.89
C GLU A 204 -6.50 18.31 -6.42
N SER A 205 -7.21 17.19 -6.63
CA SER A 205 -8.61 17.22 -7.09
C SER A 205 -9.55 17.84 -6.07
N ALA A 206 -9.29 17.63 -4.78
CA ALA A 206 -10.07 18.19 -3.67
C ALA A 206 -9.89 19.69 -3.45
N ARG A 207 -8.82 20.27 -4.01
CA ARG A 207 -8.49 21.70 -3.89
C ARG A 207 -9.45 22.60 -4.68
N SER A 208 -10.22 22.03 -5.61
CA SER A 208 -11.22 22.76 -6.38
C SER A 208 -12.19 23.54 -5.46
N PRO A 209 -12.44 24.84 -5.71
CA PRO A 209 -12.23 25.55 -6.95
C PRO A 209 -11.04 26.52 -6.90
N TRP A 210 -9.99 26.27 -6.11
CA TRP A 210 -8.89 27.23 -5.92
C TRP A 210 -7.56 26.77 -6.53
N LEU A 211 -7.04 27.51 -7.51
CA LEU A 211 -5.69 27.33 -8.06
C LEU A 211 -4.63 27.90 -7.12
N PHE A 212 -4.95 29.00 -6.44
CA PHE A 212 -4.24 29.52 -5.26
C PHE A 212 -5.30 29.78 -4.22
N TYR A 213 -5.16 29.16 -3.04
CA TYR A 213 -6.19 29.17 -2.01
C TYR A 213 -6.58 30.61 -1.66
N GLY A 214 -7.84 30.99 -1.90
CA GLY A 214 -8.38 32.33 -1.64
C GLY A 214 -7.86 33.46 -2.55
N ILE A 215 -7.01 33.17 -3.54
CA ILE A 215 -6.39 34.19 -4.41
C ILE A 215 -6.86 34.01 -5.86
N VAL A 216 -6.70 32.81 -6.42
CA VAL A 216 -7.02 32.54 -7.84
C VAL A 216 -8.01 31.38 -7.91
N PRO A 217 -9.26 31.61 -8.32
CA PRO A 217 -10.20 30.53 -8.59
C PRO A 217 -9.85 29.85 -9.92
N VAL A 218 -10.11 28.55 -10.02
CA VAL A 218 -9.94 27.85 -11.29
C VAL A 218 -11.14 28.10 -12.21
N PRO A 219 -10.95 28.44 -13.50
CA PRO A 219 -12.05 28.67 -14.42
C PRO A 219 -12.94 27.43 -14.55
N GLY A 220 -14.25 27.58 -14.34
CA GLY A 220 -15.23 26.47 -14.38
C GLY A 220 -15.73 25.97 -13.01
N GLY A 221 -15.25 26.55 -11.91
CA GLY A 221 -15.79 26.29 -10.56
C GLY A 221 -15.60 24.86 -10.05
N GLN A 222 -16.52 24.38 -9.20
CA GLN A 222 -16.47 23.04 -8.57
C GLN A 222 -16.56 21.89 -9.60
N THR A 223 -17.16 22.14 -10.76
CA THR A 223 -17.19 21.24 -11.92
C THR A 223 -15.90 21.33 -12.70
N TYR A 224 -14.75 21.19 -12.03
CA TYR A 224 -13.49 21.12 -12.73
C TYR A 224 -13.47 19.77 -13.48
N PRO A 225 -13.60 19.73 -14.83
CA PRO A 225 -13.25 18.53 -15.55
C PRO A 225 -11.79 18.26 -15.20
N THR A 226 -11.41 17.00 -15.00
CA THR A 226 -9.98 16.68 -15.01
C THR A 226 -9.37 17.37 -16.22
N PRO A 227 -8.42 18.32 -16.06
CA PRO A 227 -7.95 19.16 -17.16
C PRO A 227 -7.27 18.32 -18.27
N VAL A 228 -7.04 17.05 -17.96
CA VAL A 228 -6.36 16.06 -18.76
C VAL A 228 -7.28 14.84 -18.84
N PRO A 229 -7.68 14.39 -20.04
CA PRO A 229 -8.40 13.14 -20.22
C PRO A 229 -7.66 11.97 -19.55
N PRO A 230 -8.35 10.95 -19.02
CA PRO A 230 -7.71 9.82 -18.33
C PRO A 230 -6.56 9.19 -19.12
N PHE A 231 -6.70 9.08 -20.45
CA PHE A 231 -5.65 8.50 -21.31
C PHE A 231 -4.35 9.32 -21.30
N GLN A 232 -4.42 10.65 -21.25
CA GLN A 232 -3.23 11.51 -21.22
C GLN A 232 -2.51 11.38 -19.88
N ILE A 233 -3.25 11.22 -18.78
CA ILE A 233 -2.69 10.88 -17.47
C ILE A 233 -1.93 9.55 -17.57
N PHE A 234 -2.54 8.51 -18.14
CA PHE A 234 -1.87 7.22 -18.36
C PHE A 234 -0.59 7.33 -19.21
N VAL A 235 -0.59 8.15 -20.26
CA VAL A 235 0.59 8.36 -21.11
C VAL A 235 1.74 9.04 -20.35
N VAL A 236 1.45 10.11 -19.62
CA VAL A 236 2.47 10.80 -18.79
C VAL A 236 3.03 9.83 -17.73
N TRP A 237 2.19 8.99 -17.14
CA TRP A 237 2.65 7.95 -16.21
C TRP A 237 3.49 6.86 -16.86
N MET A 238 3.13 6.40 -18.07
CA MET A 238 3.94 5.46 -18.83
C MET A 238 5.33 6.03 -19.12
N ILE A 239 5.42 7.32 -19.44
CA ILE A 239 6.70 8.02 -19.63
C ILE A 239 7.47 8.09 -18.30
N GLY A 240 6.81 8.49 -17.21
CA GLY A 240 7.44 8.57 -15.88
C GLY A 240 7.95 7.22 -15.37
N LEU A 241 7.15 6.16 -15.52
CA LEU A 241 7.53 4.78 -15.20
C LEU A 241 8.64 4.27 -16.12
N GLY A 242 8.58 4.62 -17.42
CA GLY A 242 9.64 4.30 -18.39
C GLY A 242 10.97 4.97 -18.05
N LEU A 243 10.94 6.24 -17.64
CA LEU A 243 12.11 6.98 -17.17
C LEU A 243 12.64 6.41 -15.86
N ALA A 244 11.77 6.15 -14.87
CA ALA A 244 12.17 5.51 -13.62
C ALA A 244 12.79 4.14 -13.89
N PHE A 245 12.18 3.33 -14.75
CA PHE A 245 12.72 2.05 -15.19
C PHE A 245 14.07 2.23 -15.89
N ALA A 246 14.22 3.21 -16.78
CA ALA A 246 15.50 3.50 -17.43
C ALA A 246 16.57 3.90 -16.42
N VAL A 247 16.26 4.77 -15.46
CA VAL A 247 17.18 5.15 -14.38
C VAL A 247 17.57 3.94 -13.54
N PHE A 248 16.60 3.13 -13.10
CA PHE A 248 16.87 1.88 -12.39
C PHE A 248 17.69 0.90 -13.22
N TRP A 249 17.42 0.82 -14.52
CA TRP A 249 18.14 -0.03 -15.47
C TRP A 249 19.59 0.40 -15.63
N PHE A 250 19.84 1.69 -15.88
CA PHE A 250 21.19 2.25 -15.97
C PHE A 250 21.94 2.12 -14.64
N THR A 251 21.28 2.42 -13.53
CA THR A 251 21.86 2.24 -12.19
C THR A 251 22.21 0.78 -11.94
N SER A 252 21.33 -0.15 -12.33
CA SER A 252 21.58 -1.59 -12.19
C SER A 252 22.81 -2.04 -12.99
N ARG A 253 23.01 -1.48 -14.20
CA ARG A 253 24.20 -1.74 -15.03
C ARG A 253 25.49 -1.23 -14.40
N VAL A 254 25.45 -0.05 -13.77
CA VAL A 254 26.61 0.49 -13.06
C VAL A 254 26.94 -0.37 -11.83
N THR A 255 25.93 -0.79 -11.08
CA THR A 255 26.12 -1.65 -9.91
C THR A 255 26.48 -3.11 -10.25
N SER A 256 26.26 -3.54 -11.50
CA SER A 256 26.70 -4.86 -11.98
C SER A 256 28.16 -4.89 -12.44
N TYR A 257 28.87 -3.75 -12.44
CA TYR A 257 30.30 -3.74 -12.73
C TYR A 257 31.04 -4.41 -11.56
N HIS A 258 31.78 -5.49 -11.85
CA HIS A 258 32.44 -6.34 -10.86
C HIS A 258 33.96 -6.23 -11.00
N PRO A 259 34.62 -5.31 -10.27
CA PRO A 259 36.08 -5.15 -10.35
C PRO A 259 36.85 -6.42 -9.91
N GLU A 260 36.23 -7.27 -9.10
CA GLU A 260 36.84 -8.50 -8.57
C GLU A 260 36.95 -9.65 -9.59
N ARG A 261 36.32 -9.53 -10.78
CA ARG A 261 36.40 -10.54 -11.86
C ARG A 261 37.36 -10.16 -12.99
N GLU A 262 38.05 -9.02 -12.90
CA GLU A 262 39.06 -8.62 -13.89
C GLU A 262 40.36 -9.43 -13.75
N GLU A 263 40.61 -10.08 -12.61
CA GLU A 263 41.79 -10.92 -12.37
C GLU A 263 41.65 -12.37 -12.88
N GLU A 264 40.47 -12.78 -13.36
CA GLU A 264 40.21 -14.12 -13.91
C GLU A 264 40.31 -14.20 -15.45
N VAL A 265 40.74 -13.11 -16.11
CA VAL A 265 40.90 -13.02 -17.59
C VAL A 265 42.35 -12.82 -17.99
#